data_AF-A0A3M1HSP1-F1
#
_entry.id   AF-A0A3M1HSP1-F1
#
_cell.length_a   1.000
_cell.length_b   1.000
_cell.length_c   1.000
_cell.angle_alpha   90.00
_cell.angle_beta   90.00
_cell.angle_gamma   90.00
#
_symmetry.space_group_name_H-M   'P 1'
#
loop_
_entity.id
_entity.type
_entity.pdbx_description
1 polymer ?
#
loop_
_entity_poly.entity_id
_entity_poly.type
_entity_poly.pdbx_seq_one_letter_code
_entity_poly.pdbx_strand_id
1 'polypeptide(L)'
;MWFYLLFIILGIALFGLLYFGFSRGEKIFLTASLVLAVILMGLSLYVAFKELRLTPSPPKDVKPFAEDSWEDSPPNSGFPSGQKEDSSSPSFPPPKKNKKAPRNPIHGGSDHSSSQNPPRSSSSPNSLTRLLPKSYEEFQSFLSTPKRDQMLWSCIAAKSPYAFQALKVIAERNLSHFQDRLYQYYKKERKKPNPDRYFMIQILRTLWRIAPASLTEADHKWLNSQGVKLK
;
A
#
# COMPACT_ATOMS: atom_id res chain seq x y z
N MET A 1 9.07 -31.38 7.42
CA MET A 1 10.05 -30.30 7.13
C MET A 1 11.31 -30.80 6.43
N TRP A 2 11.92 -31.91 6.84
CA TRP A 2 13.18 -32.43 6.24
C TRP A 2 13.12 -32.76 4.73
N PHE A 3 11.97 -33.17 4.20
CA PHE A 3 11.79 -33.44 2.77
C PHE A 3 12.05 -32.20 1.88
N TYR A 4 11.63 -31.00 2.32
CA TYR A 4 11.86 -29.77 1.54
C TYR A 4 13.35 -29.42 1.45
N LEU A 5 14.10 -29.68 2.52
CA LEU A 5 15.54 -29.44 2.55
C LEU A 5 16.28 -30.37 1.57
N LEU A 6 15.88 -31.64 1.51
CA LEU A 6 16.41 -32.61 0.53
C LEU A 6 16.13 -32.18 -0.91
N PHE A 7 14.92 -31.67 -1.20
CA PHE A 7 14.57 -31.17 -2.53
C PHE A 7 15.39 -29.94 -2.94
N ILE A 8 15.66 -29.02 -2.01
CA ILE A 8 16.48 -27.83 -2.28
C ILE A 8 17.93 -28.24 -2.57
N ILE A 9 18.50 -29.12 -1.75
CA ILE A 9 19.88 -29.60 -1.94
C ILE A 9 20.01 -30.36 -3.27
N LEU A 10 19.05 -31.23 -3.59
CA LEU A 10 19.02 -31.95 -4.87
C LEU A 10 18.90 -30.99 -6.06
N GLY A 11 18.07 -29.94 -5.94
CA GLY A 11 17.94 -28.91 -6.96
C GLY A 11 19.22 -28.11 -7.20
N ILE A 12 19.94 -27.74 -6.14
CA ILE A 12 21.22 -27.03 -6.25
C ILE A 12 22.30 -27.94 -6.85
N ALA A 13 22.33 -29.22 -6.47
CA ALA A 13 23.28 -30.19 -7.01
C ALA A 13 23.07 -30.43 -8.52
N LEU A 14 21.82 -30.62 -8.94
CA LEU A 14 21.46 -30.76 -10.35
C LEU A 14 21.77 -29.49 -11.15
N PHE A 15 21.52 -28.31 -10.57
CA PHE A 15 21.85 -27.03 -11.19
C PHE A 15 23.37 -26.86 -11.38
N GLY A 16 24.17 -27.22 -10.37
CA GLY A 16 25.64 -27.16 -10.45
C GLY A 16 26.22 -28.11 -11.51
N LEU A 17 25.70 -29.34 -11.58
CA LEU A 17 26.09 -30.34 -12.59
C LEU A 17 25.79 -29.87 -14.02
N LEU A 18 24.64 -29.25 -14.23
CA LEU A 18 24.25 -28.74 -15.55
C LEU A 18 24.97 -27.43 -15.92
N TYR A 19 25.45 -26.66 -14.95
CA TYR A 19 26.12 -25.38 -15.23
C TYR A 19 27.59 -25.53 -15.67
N PHE A 20 28.27 -26.60 -15.22
CA PHE A 20 29.70 -26.81 -15.46
C PHE A 20 30.05 -27.49 -16.80
N GLY A 21 29.11 -28.21 -17.43
CA GLY A 21 29.41 -29.06 -18.60
C GLY A 21 29.03 -28.53 -19.99
N PHE A 22 28.24 -27.45 -20.10
CA PHE A 22 27.55 -27.11 -21.35
C PHE A 22 28.15 -25.90 -22.09
N SER A 23 28.08 -25.91 -23.43
CA SER A 23 28.51 -24.83 -24.31
C SER A 23 27.65 -23.57 -24.11
N ARG A 24 28.17 -22.37 -24.44
CA ARG A 24 27.48 -21.07 -24.24
C ARG A 24 26.05 -21.03 -24.82
N GLY A 25 25.81 -21.72 -25.94
CA GLY A 25 24.47 -21.80 -26.55
C GLY A 25 23.50 -22.69 -25.75
N GLU A 26 23.99 -23.81 -25.23
CA GLU A 26 23.19 -24.77 -24.46
C GLU A 26 22.82 -24.21 -23.08
N LYS A 27 23.68 -23.38 -22.48
CA LYS A 27 23.38 -22.70 -21.22
C LYS A 27 22.14 -21.82 -21.29
N ILE A 28 21.91 -21.14 -22.42
CA ILE A 28 20.74 -20.27 -22.60
C ILE A 28 19.47 -21.12 -22.69
N PHE A 29 19.49 -22.19 -23.50
CA PHE A 29 18.36 -23.11 -23.63
C PHE A 29 18.03 -23.79 -22.30
N LEU A 30 19.05 -24.23 -21.56
CA LEU A 30 18.88 -24.88 -20.28
C LEU A 30 18.36 -23.91 -19.20
N THR A 31 18.85 -22.67 -19.19
CA THR A 31 18.34 -21.63 -18.29
C THR A 31 16.89 -21.28 -18.61
N ALA A 32 16.54 -21.16 -19.89
CA ALA A 32 15.16 -20.92 -20.31
C ALA A 32 14.22 -22.09 -19.92
N SER A 33 14.66 -23.33 -20.13
CA SER A 33 13.93 -24.53 -19.72
C SER A 33 13.74 -24.60 -18.19
N LEU A 34 14.77 -24.24 -17.42
CA LEU A 34 14.68 -24.19 -15.96
C LEU A 34 13.69 -23.12 -15.48
N VAL A 35 13.74 -21.91 -16.06
CA VAL A 35 12.79 -20.84 -15.74
C VAL A 35 11.37 -21.28 -16.07
N LEU A 36 11.16 -21.93 -17.23
CA LEU A 36 9.87 -22.48 -17.61
C LEU A 36 9.39 -23.55 -16.62
N ALA A 37 10.27 -24.46 -16.19
CA ALA A 37 9.95 -25.49 -15.20
C ALA A 37 9.54 -24.87 -13.84
N VAL A 38 10.23 -23.82 -13.38
CA VAL A 38 9.88 -23.10 -12.13
C VAL A 38 8.51 -22.43 -12.25
N ILE A 39 8.20 -21.81 -13.40
CA ILE A 39 6.88 -21.21 -13.65
C ILE A 39 5.79 -22.28 -13.62
N LEU A 40 6.00 -23.40 -14.32
CA LEU A 40 5.05 -24.52 -14.35
C LEU A 40 4.84 -25.14 -12.97
N MET A 41 5.91 -25.28 -12.18
CA MET A 41 5.82 -25.76 -10.80
C MET A 41 5.03 -24.77 -9.91
N GLY A 42 5.27 -23.46 -10.05
CA GLY A 42 4.50 -22.45 -9.33
C GLY A 42 3.00 -22.47 -9.69
N LEU A 43 2.68 -22.67 -10.98
CA LEU A 43 1.31 -22.81 -11.45
C LEU A 43 0.63 -24.07 -10.94
N SER A 44 1.32 -25.23 -10.94
CA SER A 44 0.76 -26.46 -10.41
C SER A 44 0.51 -26.39 -8.90
N LEU A 45 1.44 -25.79 -8.14
CA LEU A 45 1.23 -25.48 -6.72
C LEU A 45 0.06 -24.52 -6.50
N TYR A 46 -0.08 -23.47 -7.32
CA TYR A 46 -1.19 -22.53 -7.22
C TYR A 46 -2.55 -23.21 -7.46
N VAL A 47 -2.64 -24.08 -8.47
CA VAL A 47 -3.86 -24.88 -8.73
C VAL A 47 -4.13 -25.84 -7.57
N ALA A 48 -3.13 -26.57 -7.09
CA ALA A 48 -3.27 -27.48 -5.95
C ALA A 48 -3.72 -26.74 -4.66
N PHE A 49 -3.17 -25.55 -4.39
CA PHE A 49 -3.60 -24.72 -3.26
C PHE A 49 -5.02 -24.18 -3.43
N LYS A 50 -5.46 -23.92 -4.67
CA LYS A 50 -6.84 -23.55 -4.94
C LYS A 50 -7.80 -24.71 -4.72
N GLU A 51 -7.43 -25.92 -5.13
CA GLU A 51 -8.24 -27.14 -4.90
C GLU A 51 -8.28 -27.54 -3.42
N LEU A 52 -7.17 -27.38 -2.69
CA LEU A 52 -7.11 -27.59 -1.23
C LEU A 52 -7.95 -26.59 -0.42
N ARG A 53 -8.30 -25.43 -1.00
CA ARG A 53 -9.25 -24.48 -0.39
C ARG A 53 -10.71 -24.80 -0.70
N LEU A 54 -10.97 -25.83 -1.51
CA LEU A 54 -12.31 -26.28 -1.91
C LEU A 54 -12.72 -27.61 -1.27
N THR A 55 -11.91 -28.22 -0.41
CA THR A 55 -12.38 -29.27 0.49
C THR A 55 -13.06 -28.63 1.70
N PRO A 56 -14.41 -28.56 1.76
CA PRO A 56 -15.10 -28.21 2.99
C PRO A 56 -14.68 -29.21 4.08
N SER A 57 -14.50 -28.71 5.30
CA SER A 57 -14.18 -29.52 6.46
C SER A 57 -15.10 -30.75 6.54
N PRO A 58 -14.59 -31.94 6.88
CA PRO A 58 -15.43 -33.11 7.09
C PRO A 58 -16.49 -32.78 8.16
N PRO A 59 -17.74 -33.24 8.00
CA PRO A 59 -18.79 -32.98 8.96
C PRO A 59 -18.33 -33.52 10.32
N LYS A 60 -18.37 -32.68 11.34
CA LYS A 60 -18.09 -33.08 12.71
C LYS A 60 -18.97 -34.28 13.04
N ASP A 61 -18.31 -35.36 13.44
CA ASP A 61 -18.92 -36.54 14.00
C ASP A 61 -19.99 -36.17 15.03
N VAL A 62 -21.16 -36.69 14.74
CA VAL A 62 -22.32 -36.82 15.61
C VAL A 62 -21.87 -37.52 16.89
N LYS A 63 -21.96 -36.82 18.01
CA LYS A 63 -21.86 -37.43 19.34
C LYS A 63 -23.25 -38.04 19.64
N PRO A 64 -23.36 -39.34 19.94
CA PRO A 64 -24.63 -39.93 20.30
C PRO A 64 -24.99 -39.61 21.75
N PHE A 65 -26.29 -39.41 21.96
CA PHE A 65 -27.02 -39.59 23.21
C PHE A 65 -26.64 -38.74 24.44
N ALA A 66 -27.54 -37.81 24.78
CA ALA A 66 -28.22 -37.88 26.07
C ALA A 66 -29.64 -37.34 25.88
N GLU A 67 -30.60 -38.22 26.11
CA GLU A 67 -32.03 -37.94 26.26
C GLU A 67 -32.31 -36.97 27.41
N ASP A 68 -33.54 -36.46 27.35
CA ASP A 68 -34.36 -35.91 28.44
C ASP A 68 -34.25 -34.43 28.80
N SER A 69 -35.36 -33.75 28.45
CA SER A 69 -36.24 -33.00 29.36
C SER A 69 -36.60 -31.65 28.76
N TRP A 70 -37.62 -31.59 27.90
CA TRP A 70 -39.04 -31.39 28.23
C TRP A 70 -39.31 -29.98 28.79
N GLU A 71 -40.33 -29.33 28.19
CA GLU A 71 -41.02 -28.10 28.64
C GLU A 71 -40.27 -26.76 28.41
N ASP A 72 -40.87 -25.67 27.93
CA ASP A 72 -42.23 -25.43 27.44
C ASP A 72 -42.25 -24.06 26.74
N SER A 73 -43.23 -23.91 25.85
CA SER A 73 -43.80 -22.66 25.32
C SER A 73 -43.36 -22.15 23.93
N PRO A 74 -44.29 -22.20 22.95
CA PRO A 74 -44.18 -21.63 21.61
C PRO A 74 -44.95 -20.27 21.51
N PRO A 75 -45.48 -19.83 20.35
CA PRO A 75 -44.97 -18.68 19.60
C PRO A 75 -45.98 -17.52 19.48
N ASN A 76 -45.52 -16.30 19.21
CA ASN A 76 -46.35 -15.21 18.67
C ASN A 76 -45.44 -14.02 18.36
N SER A 77 -45.62 -13.15 17.36
CA SER A 77 -46.50 -13.04 16.19
C SER A 77 -46.35 -11.59 15.74
N GLY A 78 -46.36 -11.32 14.43
CA GLY A 78 -46.78 -10.00 13.92
C GLY A 78 -45.72 -9.18 13.19
N PHE A 79 -45.59 -9.45 11.88
CA PHE A 79 -45.76 -8.52 10.74
C PHE A 79 -46.27 -7.07 11.03
N PRO A 80 -46.35 -6.15 10.04
CA PRO A 80 -45.60 -5.94 8.78
C PRO A 80 -45.28 -4.44 8.45
N SER A 81 -44.57 -4.22 7.33
CA SER A 81 -44.78 -3.18 6.27
C SER A 81 -44.98 -1.67 6.54
N GLY A 82 -44.32 -0.88 5.68
CA GLY A 82 -44.66 0.51 5.30
C GLY A 82 -43.51 1.49 5.56
N GLN A 83 -43.11 2.45 4.73
CA GLN A 83 -43.58 3.12 3.51
C GLN A 83 -42.30 3.68 2.82
N LYS A 84 -42.18 3.79 1.48
CA LYS A 84 -42.50 5.00 0.67
C LYS A 84 -42.11 6.31 1.40
N GLU A 85 -41.35 7.25 0.87
CA GLU A 85 -41.44 7.91 -0.44
C GLU A 85 -40.25 8.88 -0.58
N ASP A 86 -39.82 9.08 -1.82
CA ASP A 86 -39.46 10.35 -2.45
C ASP A 86 -38.93 11.51 -1.59
N SER A 87 -37.70 11.92 -1.87
CA SER A 87 -37.22 13.27 -1.55
C SER A 87 -36.29 13.76 -2.65
N SER A 88 -36.94 14.34 -3.65
CA SER A 88 -36.47 15.36 -4.58
C SER A 88 -35.34 16.21 -3.99
N SER A 89 -34.27 16.40 -4.77
CA SER A 89 -33.31 17.47 -4.52
C SER A 89 -33.02 18.28 -5.78
N PRO A 90 -32.76 19.59 -5.60
CA PRO A 90 -33.17 20.62 -6.56
C PRO A 90 -32.11 20.90 -7.61
N SER A 91 -32.59 21.36 -8.77
CA SER A 91 -31.80 21.98 -9.83
C SER A 91 -31.04 23.22 -9.32
N PHE A 92 -29.72 23.22 -9.46
CA PHE A 92 -28.91 24.45 -9.36
C PHE A 92 -28.40 24.87 -10.75
N PRO A 93 -28.44 26.19 -11.05
CA PRO A 93 -28.08 26.73 -12.35
C PRO A 93 -26.55 26.85 -12.56
N PRO A 94 -26.08 26.99 -13.81
CA PRO A 94 -24.66 27.03 -14.14
C PRO A 94 -24.03 28.41 -13.86
N PRO A 95 -22.77 28.50 -13.37
CA PRO A 95 -22.06 29.76 -13.31
C PRO A 95 -21.54 30.17 -14.69
N LYS A 96 -21.93 31.39 -15.10
CA LYS A 96 -21.45 32.13 -16.25
C LYS A 96 -20.04 32.71 -16.01
N LYS A 97 -19.36 32.91 -17.13
CA LYS A 97 -18.40 34.00 -17.47
C LYS A 97 -16.96 33.89 -16.99
N ASN A 98 -16.16 33.35 -17.92
CA ASN A 98 -14.92 33.96 -18.42
C ASN A 98 -14.87 35.50 -18.23
N LYS A 99 -13.91 35.98 -17.44
CA LYS A 99 -13.26 37.27 -17.67
C LYS A 99 -11.74 37.11 -17.64
N LYS A 100 -11.23 37.16 -18.87
CA LYS A 100 -9.88 37.41 -19.34
C LYS A 100 -9.21 38.53 -18.53
N ALA A 101 -8.07 38.25 -17.89
CA ALA A 101 -7.17 39.28 -17.37
C ALA A 101 -6.13 39.64 -18.46
N PRO A 102 -5.83 40.92 -18.69
CA PRO A 102 -4.81 41.34 -19.64
C PRO A 102 -3.39 41.21 -19.08
N ARG A 103 -2.46 41.14 -20.02
CA ARG A 103 -1.06 40.80 -19.93
C ARG A 103 -0.21 42.10 -19.94
N ASN A 104 0.80 42.17 -19.07
CA ASN A 104 2.05 42.97 -19.14
C ASN A 104 1.95 44.52 -19.01
N PRO A 105 3.05 45.28 -18.70
CA PRO A 105 4.48 44.95 -18.88
C PRO A 105 5.49 45.34 -17.77
N ILE A 106 6.62 44.63 -17.83
CA ILE A 106 8.04 45.04 -17.70
C ILE A 106 8.33 46.49 -17.19
N HIS A 107 9.00 46.55 -16.04
CA HIS A 107 9.95 47.59 -15.59
C HIS A 107 11.16 46.80 -15.01
N GLY A 108 12.44 47.03 -15.30
CA GLY A 108 13.10 48.24 -15.77
C GLY A 108 13.65 49.03 -14.59
N GLY A 109 14.91 48.77 -14.18
CA GLY A 109 15.65 49.51 -13.15
C GLY A 109 16.44 48.57 -12.23
N SER A 110 17.74 48.38 -12.45
CA SER A 110 18.88 49.25 -12.09
C SER A 110 19.45 48.93 -10.70
N ASP A 111 20.61 48.28 -10.75
CA ASP A 111 21.85 48.53 -10.01
C ASP A 111 21.89 48.80 -8.49
N HIS A 112 22.95 48.23 -7.92
CA HIS A 112 23.50 48.38 -6.57
C HIS A 112 22.78 47.62 -5.44
N SER A 113 23.41 46.55 -4.94
CA SER A 113 24.17 46.63 -3.69
C SER A 113 24.67 45.26 -3.23
N SER A 114 25.92 45.27 -2.77
CA SER A 114 26.66 44.25 -2.05
C SER A 114 25.82 43.25 -1.26
N SER A 115 25.76 42.00 -1.75
CA SER A 115 25.22 40.88 -0.98
C SER A 115 26.38 39.97 -0.60
N GLN A 116 26.78 40.06 0.68
CA GLN A 116 27.57 39.04 1.34
C GLN A 116 26.79 37.73 1.24
N ASN A 117 27.24 36.85 0.33
CA ASN A 117 26.72 35.49 0.28
C ASN A 117 27.06 34.81 1.61
N PRO A 118 26.07 34.38 2.42
CA PRO A 118 26.36 33.51 3.55
C PRO A 118 27.03 32.24 3.02
N PRO A 119 27.92 31.61 3.80
CA PRO A 119 28.59 30.38 3.38
C PRO A 119 27.51 29.38 2.95
N ARG A 120 27.57 28.96 1.68
CA ARG A 120 26.75 27.87 1.14
C ARG A 120 26.98 26.67 2.04
N SER A 121 26.05 26.42 2.95
CA SER A 121 25.94 25.17 3.66
C SER A 121 25.77 24.09 2.60
N SER A 122 26.86 23.40 2.30
CA SER A 122 26.89 22.18 1.51
C SER A 122 26.18 21.09 2.32
N SER A 123 24.87 21.20 2.44
CA SER A 123 24.00 20.12 2.88
C SER A 123 24.03 19.07 1.78
N SER A 124 25.06 18.25 1.80
CA SER A 124 25.21 17.08 0.95
C SER A 124 23.90 16.29 0.98
N PRO A 125 23.34 15.90 -0.19
CA PRO A 125 22.10 15.13 -0.27
C PRO A 125 22.17 13.75 0.42
N ASN A 126 23.35 13.35 0.92
CA ASN A 126 23.59 12.14 1.70
C ASN A 126 23.27 12.23 3.20
N SER A 127 22.80 13.38 3.72
CA SER A 127 22.45 13.49 5.15
C SER A 127 21.14 12.77 5.51
N LEU A 128 20.19 12.65 4.58
CA LEU A 128 18.89 12.02 4.81
C LEU A 128 18.98 10.49 4.91
N THR A 129 19.90 9.86 4.18
CA THR A 129 20.08 8.40 4.19
C THR A 129 20.82 7.90 5.43
N ARG A 130 21.62 8.76 6.09
CA ARG A 130 22.38 8.37 7.29
C ARG A 130 21.50 8.13 8.53
N LEU A 131 20.24 8.60 8.49
CA LEU A 131 19.28 8.52 9.59
C LEU A 131 18.21 7.44 9.39
N LEU A 132 18.27 6.65 8.32
CA LEU A 132 17.30 5.60 8.09
C LEU A 132 17.60 4.37 8.95
N PRO A 133 16.58 3.76 9.57
CA PRO A 133 16.77 2.53 10.33
C PRO A 133 17.24 1.42 9.41
N LYS A 134 18.25 0.67 9.86
CA LYS A 134 18.83 -0.47 9.15
C LYS A 134 18.16 -1.78 9.55
N SER A 135 17.55 -1.82 10.73
CA SER A 135 16.83 -2.98 11.24
C SER A 135 15.45 -2.60 11.78
N TYR A 136 14.60 -3.61 11.99
CA TYR A 136 13.25 -3.39 12.53
C TYR A 136 13.31 -2.96 13.99
N GLU A 137 14.25 -3.49 14.76
CA GLU A 137 14.51 -3.11 16.14
C GLU A 137 14.93 -1.65 16.24
N GLU A 138 15.75 -1.18 15.30
CA GLU A 138 16.15 0.23 15.21
C GLU A 138 14.95 1.13 14.85
N PHE A 139 14.09 0.69 13.92
CA PHE A 139 12.85 1.40 13.64
C PHE A 139 11.97 1.52 14.90
N GLN A 140 11.82 0.43 15.66
CA GLN A 140 11.03 0.42 16.89
C GLN A 140 11.62 1.33 17.98
N SER A 141 12.94 1.33 18.15
CA SER A 141 13.59 2.20 19.14
C SER A 141 13.37 3.69 18.82
N PHE A 142 13.38 4.06 17.53
CA PHE A 142 13.08 5.44 17.11
C PHE A 142 11.66 5.89 17.42
N LEU A 143 10.68 4.98 17.49
CA LEU A 143 9.29 5.34 17.82
C LEU A 143 9.10 5.87 19.23
N SER A 144 10.08 5.64 20.11
CA SER A 144 10.12 6.12 21.50
C SER A 144 10.88 7.44 21.66
N THR A 145 11.50 7.95 20.60
CA THR A 145 12.33 9.17 20.66
C THR A 145 11.52 10.44 20.36
N PRO A 146 11.95 11.62 20.84
CA PRO A 146 11.31 12.89 20.49
C PRO A 146 11.44 13.24 19.01
N LYS A 147 12.40 12.63 18.29
CA LYS A 147 12.60 12.81 16.83
C LYS A 147 11.82 11.80 15.98
N ARG A 148 10.88 11.05 16.58
CA ARG A 148 10.06 10.05 15.89
C ARG A 148 9.45 10.58 14.60
N ASP A 149 8.81 11.75 14.64
CA ASP A 149 8.03 12.24 13.50
C ASP A 149 8.96 12.60 12.32
N GLN A 150 10.16 13.09 12.60
CA GLN A 150 11.20 13.27 11.58
C GLN A 150 11.61 11.92 10.96
N MET A 151 11.80 10.88 11.77
CA MET A 151 12.17 9.55 11.28
C MET A 151 11.07 8.87 10.46
N LEU A 152 9.81 8.96 10.92
CA LEU A 152 8.65 8.48 10.18
C LEU A 152 8.59 9.13 8.79
N TRP A 153 8.78 10.46 8.74
CA TRP A 153 8.83 11.17 7.48
C TRP A 153 10.01 10.75 6.60
N SER A 154 11.21 10.63 7.17
CA SER A 154 12.41 10.21 6.43
C SER A 154 12.21 8.84 5.78
N CYS A 155 11.61 7.89 6.48
CA CYS A 155 11.30 6.56 5.93
C CYS A 155 10.36 6.64 4.72
N ILE A 156 9.31 7.46 4.81
CA ILE A 156 8.32 7.65 3.73
C ILE A 156 8.96 8.37 2.54
N ALA A 157 9.68 9.47 2.80
CA ALA A 157 10.27 10.30 1.77
C ALA A 157 11.33 9.55 0.96
N ALA A 158 12.17 8.77 1.63
CA ALA A 158 13.20 7.93 1.02
C ALA A 158 12.68 6.61 0.44
N LYS A 159 11.38 6.30 0.61
CA LYS A 159 10.79 4.99 0.30
C LYS A 159 11.61 3.84 0.87
N SER A 160 11.98 3.95 2.15
CA SER A 160 12.74 2.89 2.81
C SER A 160 11.90 1.61 2.92
N PRO A 161 12.52 0.44 3.22
CA PRO A 161 11.80 -0.78 3.52
C PRO A 161 10.77 -0.64 4.66
N TYR A 162 10.91 0.39 5.49
CA TYR A 162 10.04 0.69 6.63
C TYR A 162 8.98 1.77 6.34
N ALA A 163 8.86 2.24 5.10
CA ALA A 163 7.91 3.30 4.73
C ALA A 163 6.45 2.91 5.03
N PHE A 164 6.08 1.64 4.80
CA PHE A 164 4.73 1.15 5.11
C PHE A 164 4.47 1.06 6.60
N GLN A 165 5.46 0.64 7.38
CA GLN A 165 5.41 0.60 8.84
C GLN A 165 5.28 2.03 9.38
N ALA A 166 5.99 3.00 8.80
CA ALA A 166 5.85 4.39 9.15
C ALA A 166 4.44 4.93 8.88
N LEU A 167 3.86 4.65 7.70
CA LEU A 167 2.46 4.99 7.38
C LEU A 167 1.47 4.34 8.34
N LYS A 168 1.70 3.07 8.69
CA LYS A 168 0.89 2.32 9.65
C LYS A 168 0.91 2.98 11.03
N VAL A 169 2.08 3.35 11.54
CA VAL A 169 2.23 4.05 12.82
C VAL A 169 1.54 5.41 12.80
N ILE A 170 1.65 6.17 11.71
CA ILE A 170 0.93 7.45 11.53
C ILE A 170 -0.58 7.25 11.63
N ALA A 171 -1.11 6.22 10.97
CA ALA A 171 -2.54 5.91 11.02
C ALA A 171 -2.99 5.43 12.40
N GLU A 172 -2.24 4.52 13.05
CA GLU A 172 -2.59 3.96 14.36
C GLU A 172 -2.54 5.00 15.47
N ARG A 173 -1.57 5.92 15.42
CA ARG A 173 -1.44 7.01 16.40
C ARG A 173 -2.22 8.27 16.01
N ASN A 174 -2.99 8.22 14.93
CA ASN A 174 -3.79 9.32 14.41
C ASN A 174 -3.01 10.65 14.30
N LEU A 175 -1.81 10.62 13.71
CA LEU A 175 -0.93 11.78 13.62
C LEU A 175 -1.37 12.75 12.50
N SER A 176 -2.44 13.50 12.75
CA SER A 176 -3.08 14.40 11.77
C SER A 176 -2.14 15.48 11.20
N HIS A 177 -1.12 15.91 11.94
CA HIS A 177 -0.13 16.88 11.46
C HIS A 177 0.69 16.39 10.23
N PHE A 178 0.65 15.09 9.91
CA PHE A 178 1.23 14.55 8.68
C PHE A 178 0.36 14.74 7.43
N GLN A 179 -0.92 15.12 7.59
CA GLN A 179 -1.91 15.21 6.51
C GLN A 179 -1.37 15.98 5.30
N ASP A 180 -0.96 17.24 5.50
CA ASP A 180 -0.53 18.09 4.40
C ASP A 180 0.72 17.53 3.71
N ARG A 181 1.68 17.01 4.48
CA ARG A 181 2.91 16.43 3.92
C ARG A 181 2.63 15.18 3.10
N LEU A 182 1.79 14.28 3.61
CA LEU A 182 1.38 13.06 2.91
C LEU A 182 0.63 13.38 1.62
N TYR A 183 -0.30 14.34 1.67
CA TYR A 183 -1.06 14.72 0.48
C TYR A 183 -0.21 15.38 -0.59
N GLN A 184 0.74 16.25 -0.20
CA GLN A 184 1.71 16.84 -1.13
C GLN A 184 2.63 15.77 -1.74
N TYR A 185 3.06 14.79 -0.93
CA TYR A 185 3.86 13.67 -1.44
C TYR A 185 3.08 12.81 -2.43
N TYR A 186 1.81 12.48 -2.12
CA TYR A 186 0.92 11.78 -3.04
C TYR A 186 0.79 12.51 -4.38
N LYS A 187 0.52 13.83 -4.36
CA LYS A 187 0.44 14.65 -5.58
C LYS A 187 1.73 14.63 -6.37
N LYS A 188 2.89 14.65 -5.71
CA LYS A 188 4.20 14.56 -6.35
C LYS A 188 4.42 13.17 -6.98
N GLU A 189 4.07 12.10 -6.28
CA GLU A 189 4.21 10.72 -6.77
C GLU A 189 3.32 10.48 -7.99
N ARG A 190 2.07 10.94 -7.97
CA ARG A 190 1.11 10.81 -9.07
C ARG A 190 1.58 11.46 -10.38
N LYS A 191 2.42 12.51 -10.29
CA LYS A 191 2.97 13.22 -11.46
C LYS A 191 4.20 12.54 -12.08
N LYS A 192 4.72 11.47 -11.47
CA LYS A 192 5.87 10.74 -12.01
C LYS A 192 5.46 9.96 -13.27
N PRO A 193 6.40 9.70 -14.20
CA PRO A 193 6.11 8.90 -15.39
C PRO A 193 5.67 7.48 -15.04
N ASN A 194 6.25 6.90 -13.98
CA ASN A 194 5.91 5.59 -13.44
C ASN A 194 5.55 5.72 -11.95
N PRO A 195 4.30 6.06 -11.61
CA PRO A 195 3.89 6.23 -10.22
C PRO A 195 3.74 4.87 -9.53
N ASP A 196 4.23 4.77 -8.30
CA ASP A 196 4.04 3.58 -7.47
C ASP A 196 2.60 3.52 -6.96
N ARG A 197 1.74 2.77 -7.67
CA ARG A 197 0.31 2.65 -7.37
C ARG A 197 0.07 2.10 -5.98
N TYR A 198 0.83 1.08 -5.57
CA TYR A 198 0.64 0.44 -4.28
C TYR A 198 1.01 1.41 -3.14
N PHE A 199 2.13 2.11 -3.27
CA PHE A 199 2.52 3.13 -2.30
C PHE A 199 1.50 4.27 -2.21
N MET A 200 1.01 4.77 -3.35
CA MET A 200 -0.03 5.79 -3.39
C MET A 200 -1.32 5.34 -2.69
N ILE A 201 -1.78 4.10 -2.91
CA ILE A 201 -2.94 3.54 -2.21
C ILE A 201 -2.73 3.57 -0.70
N GLN A 202 -1.55 3.19 -0.21
CA GLN A 202 -1.27 3.20 1.23
C GLN A 202 -1.22 4.61 1.81
N ILE A 203 -0.71 5.59 1.07
CA ILE A 203 -0.76 7.00 1.49
C ILE A 203 -2.22 7.47 1.60
N LEU A 204 -3.05 7.22 0.58
CA LEU A 204 -4.45 7.64 0.62
C LEU A 204 -5.26 6.92 1.71
N ARG A 205 -5.00 5.63 1.96
CA ARG A 205 -5.60 4.90 3.10
C ARG A 205 -5.20 5.50 4.44
N THR A 206 -3.95 5.92 4.57
CA THR A 206 -3.45 6.60 5.78
C THR A 206 -4.15 7.95 5.94
N LEU A 207 -4.26 8.74 4.87
CA LEU A 207 -4.99 10.01 4.86
C LEU A 207 -6.47 9.85 5.21
N TRP A 208 -7.13 8.82 4.69
CA TRP A 208 -8.53 8.51 5.04
C TRP A 208 -8.69 8.27 6.54
N ARG A 209 -7.74 7.57 7.18
CA ARG A 209 -7.80 7.28 8.61
C ARG A 209 -7.55 8.51 9.48
N ILE A 210 -6.57 9.35 9.13
CA ILE A 210 -6.18 10.49 9.97
C ILE A 210 -6.98 11.77 9.68
N ALA A 211 -7.49 11.90 8.45
CA ALA A 211 -8.14 13.11 7.96
C ALA A 211 -9.05 12.79 6.75
N PRO A 212 -10.19 12.11 6.95
CA PRO A 212 -11.07 11.68 5.86
C PRO A 212 -11.56 12.86 5.00
N ALA A 213 -11.83 14.02 5.61
CA ALA A 213 -12.28 15.23 4.93
C ALA A 213 -11.22 15.84 3.98
N SER A 214 -9.95 15.42 4.07
CA SER A 214 -8.88 15.92 3.22
C SER A 214 -8.85 15.27 1.83
N LEU A 215 -9.54 14.13 1.66
CA LEU A 215 -9.60 13.41 0.39
C LEU A 215 -10.66 14.02 -0.53
N THR A 216 -10.29 14.20 -1.80
CA THR A 216 -11.25 14.69 -2.80
C THR A 216 -12.11 13.54 -3.32
N GLU A 217 -13.27 13.86 -3.89
CA GLU A 217 -14.13 12.87 -4.55
C GLU A 217 -13.38 12.09 -5.66
N ALA A 218 -12.45 12.77 -6.35
CA ALA A 218 -11.59 12.11 -7.34
C ALA A 218 -10.66 11.07 -6.71
N ASP A 219 -10.13 11.34 -5.51
CA ASP A 219 -9.29 10.39 -4.77
C ASP A 219 -10.11 9.17 -4.31
N HIS A 220 -11.36 9.39 -3.88
CA HIS A 220 -12.33 8.34 -3.57
C HIS A 220 -12.64 7.46 -4.78
N LYS A 221 -12.98 8.08 -5.91
CA LYS A 221 -13.28 7.38 -7.16
C LYS A 221 -12.08 6.55 -7.63
N TRP A 222 -10.87 7.09 -7.51
CA TRP A 222 -9.65 6.38 -7.86
C TRP A 222 -9.41 5.16 -6.94
N LEU A 223 -9.52 5.31 -5.62
CA LEU A 223 -9.39 4.19 -4.69
C LEU A 223 -10.41 3.07 -4.97
N ASN A 224 -11.66 3.44 -5.22
CA ASN A 224 -12.70 2.48 -5.59
C ASN A 224 -12.38 1.76 -6.91
N SER A 225 -11.83 2.47 -7.91
CA SER A 225 -11.42 1.86 -9.18
C SER A 225 -10.25 0.89 -9.02
N GLN A 226 -9.45 1.03 -7.95
CA GLN A 226 -8.39 0.07 -7.60
C GLN A 226 -8.91 -1.11 -6.74
N GLY A 227 -10.23 -1.24 -6.54
CA GLY A 227 -10.83 -2.29 -5.72
C GLY A 227 -10.65 -2.09 -4.22
N VAL A 228 -10.24 -0.89 -3.79
CA VAL A 228 -10.04 -0.56 -2.37
C VAL A 228 -11.35 -0.05 -1.79
N LYS A 229 -12.03 -0.88 -1.01
CA LYS A 229 -13.17 -0.45 -0.19
C LYS A 229 -12.66 0.14 1.10
N LEU A 230 -12.82 1.46 1.27
CA LEU A 230 -12.62 2.14 2.53
C LEU A 230 -13.81 1.77 3.43
N LYS A 231 -13.57 1.00 4.49
CA LYS A 231 -14.56 0.68 5.53
C LYS A 231 -14.43 1.68 6.67
#